data_AF-A0A6H1TXC6-F1
#
_entry.id   AF-A0A6H1TXC6-F1
#
_cell.length_a   1.000
_cell.length_b   1.000
_cell.length_c   1.000
_cell.angle_alpha   90.00
_cell.angle_beta   90.00
_cell.angle_gamma   90.00
#
_symmetry.space_group_name_H-M   'P 1'
#
loop_
_entity.id
_entity.type
_entity.pdbx_description
1 polymer ?
#
loop_
_entity_poly.entity_id
_entity_poly.type
_entity_poly.pdbx_seq_one_letter_code
_entity_poly.pdbx_strand_id
1 'polypeptide(L)'
;MSLEQIRHPTSKLTARYQTTVPLVVRELLGLQKNDTIEYIIQPDGQILISRAVENESEESDPALESFLSFLERDIKDRPEHIQPVTSKLVDRARALVADLDVNLDESLSEEDE
;
A
#
# COMPACT_ATOMS: atom_id res chain seq x y z
N MET A 1 10.41 -13.91 -19.07
CA MET A 1 11.20 -13.20 -20.11
C MET A 1 12.12 -12.22 -19.41
N SER A 2 13.39 -12.11 -19.81
CA SER A 2 14.37 -11.24 -19.14
C SER A 2 14.07 -9.76 -19.42
N LEU A 3 14.06 -8.94 -18.37
CA LEU A 3 13.85 -7.48 -18.41
C LEU A 3 14.92 -6.74 -19.24
N GLU A 4 16.06 -7.36 -19.50
CA GLU A 4 17.21 -6.72 -20.18
C GLU A 4 16.98 -6.47 -21.69
N GLN A 5 16.02 -7.15 -22.32
CA GLN A 5 15.72 -6.98 -23.76
C GLN A 5 14.65 -5.91 -24.05
N ILE A 6 14.05 -5.29 -23.03
CA ILE A 6 12.96 -4.31 -23.18
C ILE A 6 13.51 -2.91 -22.89
N ARG A 7 14.51 -2.42 -23.63
CA ARG A 7 15.15 -1.15 -23.22
C ARG A 7 14.40 0.10 -23.68
N HIS A 8 13.73 0.10 -24.84
CA HIS A 8 13.14 1.33 -25.40
C HIS A 8 11.92 1.05 -26.30
N PRO A 9 10.75 0.66 -25.75
CA PRO A 9 9.53 0.58 -26.56
C PRO A 9 9.18 1.98 -27.08
N THR A 10 8.91 2.09 -28.39
CA THR A 10 8.60 3.37 -29.04
C THR A 10 7.14 3.42 -29.48
N SER A 11 6.58 4.62 -29.53
CA SER A 11 5.23 4.88 -30.05
C SER A 11 5.29 6.04 -31.04
N LYS A 12 4.41 6.02 -32.04
CA LYS A 12 4.27 7.10 -33.00
C LYS A 12 3.08 7.98 -32.63
N LEU A 13 3.28 9.30 -32.68
CA LEU A 13 2.22 10.27 -32.51
C LEU A 13 1.26 10.25 -33.71
N THR A 14 -0.03 10.32 -33.43
CA THR A 14 -1.04 10.63 -34.45
C THR A 14 -1.02 12.13 -34.75
N ALA A 15 -1.74 12.55 -35.80
CA ALA A 15 -1.90 13.97 -36.14
C ALA A 15 -2.56 14.81 -35.02
N ARG A 16 -3.22 14.17 -34.05
CA ARG A 16 -3.85 14.81 -32.88
C ARG A 16 -2.99 14.69 -31.63
N TYR A 17 -1.71 14.40 -31.76
CA TYR A 17 -0.78 14.20 -30.64
C TYR A 17 -1.18 13.05 -29.68
N GLN A 18 -1.93 12.06 -30.16
CA GLN A 18 -2.25 10.87 -29.38
C GLN A 18 -1.18 9.79 -29.60
N THR A 19 -0.88 9.00 -28.58
CA THR A 19 -0.05 7.80 -28.69
C THR A 19 -0.78 6.61 -28.10
N THR A 20 -0.43 5.41 -28.56
CA THR A 20 -0.88 4.16 -27.94
C THR A 20 0.23 3.68 -27.02
N VAL A 21 -0.08 3.38 -25.76
CA VAL A 21 0.91 2.82 -24.82
C VAL A 21 1.29 1.40 -25.27
N PRO A 22 2.58 1.11 -25.51
CA PRO A 22 3.02 -0.23 -25.92
C PRO A 22 2.62 -1.30 -24.91
N LEU A 23 2.30 -2.50 -25.39
CA LEU A 23 1.79 -3.61 -24.56
C LEU A 23 2.61 -3.81 -23.28
N VAL A 24 3.94 -3.89 -23.43
CA VAL A 24 4.86 -4.11 -22.31
C VAL A 24 4.80 -3.00 -21.28
N VAL A 25 4.65 -1.74 -21.72
CA VAL A 25 4.52 -0.59 -20.80
C VAL A 25 3.17 -0.64 -20.08
N ARG A 26 2.08 -1.05 -20.75
CA ARG A 26 0.77 -1.23 -20.10
C ARG A 26 0.80 -2.31 -19.02
N GLU A 27 1.44 -3.44 -19.32
CA GLU A 27 1.56 -4.56 -18.37
C GLU A 27 2.40 -4.16 -17.15
N LEU A 28 3.51 -3.45 -17.36
CA LEU A 28 4.37 -2.98 -16.27
C LEU A 28 3.68 -1.92 -15.39
N LEU A 29 2.88 -1.02 -15.98
CA LEU A 29 2.13 -0.01 -15.24
C LEU A 29 0.78 -0.52 -14.71
N GLY A 30 0.37 -1.75 -15.05
CA GLY A 30 -0.94 -2.29 -14.66
C GLY A 30 -2.13 -1.50 -15.23
N LEU A 31 -1.97 -0.88 -16.40
CA LEU A 31 -2.99 -0.03 -17.04
C LEU A 31 -4.15 -0.84 -17.61
N GLN A 32 -5.36 -0.47 -17.22
CA GLN A 32 -6.63 -0.94 -17.78
C GLN A 32 -7.21 0.04 -18.80
N LYS A 33 -8.32 -0.33 -19.43
CA LYS A 33 -9.04 0.55 -20.36
C LYS A 33 -9.65 1.71 -19.58
N ASN A 34 -9.46 2.93 -20.09
CA ASN A 34 -9.91 4.19 -19.49
C ASN A 34 -9.16 4.62 -18.23
N ASP A 35 -8.07 3.94 -17.86
CA ASP A 35 -7.18 4.43 -16.81
C ASP A 35 -6.52 5.75 -17.23
N THR A 36 -6.36 6.63 -16.25
CA THR A 36 -5.63 7.88 -16.40
C THR A 36 -4.13 7.64 -16.23
N ILE A 37 -3.31 8.31 -17.04
CA ILE A 37 -1.84 8.30 -16.92
C ILE A 37 -1.40 9.66 -16.39
N GLU A 38 -0.60 9.64 -15.34
CA GLU A 38 0.04 10.83 -14.79
C GLU A 38 1.42 11.03 -15.43
N TYR A 39 1.75 12.29 -15.71
CA TYR A 39 3.04 12.70 -16.25
C TYR A 39 3.74 13.64 -15.25
N ILE A 40 4.88 13.21 -14.74
CA ILE A 40 5.69 13.98 -13.79
C ILE A 40 6.90 14.53 -14.55
N ILE A 41 7.01 15.86 -14.57
CA ILE A 41 8.12 16.58 -15.19
C ILE A 41 9.24 16.72 -14.17
N GLN A 42 10.37 16.07 -14.41
CA GLN A 42 11.55 16.15 -13.53
C GLN A 42 12.40 17.40 -13.88
N PRO A 43 13.16 17.94 -12.91
CA PRO A 43 13.98 19.15 -13.13
C PRO A 43 15.07 19.00 -14.21
N ASP A 44 15.51 17.78 -14.47
CA ASP A 44 16.50 17.44 -15.50
C ASP A 44 15.89 17.30 -16.92
N GLY A 45 14.58 17.55 -17.04
CA GLY A 45 13.84 17.46 -18.30
C GLY A 45 13.37 16.05 -18.66
N GLN A 46 13.59 15.05 -17.80
CA GLN A 46 13.01 13.72 -17.97
C GLN A 46 11.51 13.75 -17.61
N ILE A 47 10.74 12.90 -18.28
CA ILE A 47 9.31 12.69 -18.00
C ILE A 47 9.15 11.30 -17.41
N LEU A 48 8.67 11.24 -16.17
CA LEU A 48 8.23 9.99 -15.57
C LEU A 48 6.73 9.82 -15.83
N ILE A 49 6.32 8.59 -16.16
CA ILE A 49 4.91 8.24 -16.33
C ILE A 49 4.51 7.19 -15.30
N SER A 50 3.33 7.35 -14.75
CA SER A 50 2.70 6.44 -13.78
C SER A 50 1.24 6.23 -14.18
N ARG A 51 0.65 5.11 -13.74
CA ARG A 51 -0.81 5.01 -13.70
C ARG A 51 -1.29 6.01 -12.64
N ALA A 52 -2.16 6.93 -13.03
CA ALA A 52 -2.80 7.80 -12.07
C ALA A 52 -3.71 6.92 -11.20
N VAL A 53 -3.45 6.94 -9.90
CA VAL A 53 -4.42 6.47 -8.93
C VAL A 53 -5.37 7.65 -8.77
N GLU A 54 -6.53 7.60 -9.41
CA GLU A 54 -7.64 8.45 -8.96
C GLU A 54 -7.76 8.17 -7.47
N ASN A 55 -7.65 9.20 -6.63
CA ASN A 55 -7.56 9.06 -5.18
C ASN A 55 -8.78 8.29 -4.63
N GLU A 56 -8.72 6.96 -4.64
CA GLU A 56 -9.39 6.08 -3.69
C GLU A 56 -8.76 6.27 -2.28
N SER A 57 -7.75 7.15 -2.16
CA SER A 57 -7.05 7.53 -0.95
C SER A 57 -7.14 9.03 -0.65
N GLU A 58 -8.32 9.62 -0.79
CA GLU A 58 -8.70 10.82 -0.02
C GLU A 58 -9.98 10.60 0.82
N GLU A 59 -10.57 9.40 0.83
CA GLU A 59 -11.28 8.95 2.03
C GLU A 59 -10.23 8.34 2.95
N SER A 60 -9.43 9.20 3.58
CA SER A 60 -8.75 8.84 4.83
C SER A 60 -9.83 8.29 5.75
N ASP A 61 -9.75 7.01 6.13
CA ASP A 61 -10.68 6.43 7.09
C ASP A 61 -10.66 7.32 8.35
N PRO A 62 -11.76 8.05 8.65
CA PRO A 62 -11.74 9.01 9.74
C PRO A 62 -11.49 8.35 11.10
N ALA A 63 -11.85 7.05 11.24
CA ALA A 63 -11.56 6.28 12.44
C ALA A 63 -10.07 5.97 12.54
N LEU A 64 -9.43 5.56 11.45
CA LEU A 64 -7.99 5.32 11.40
C LEU A 64 -7.20 6.59 11.68
N GLU A 65 -7.56 7.71 11.06
CA GLU A 65 -6.89 9.01 11.27
C GLU A 65 -7.01 9.48 12.72
N SER A 66 -8.21 9.38 13.29
CA SER A 66 -8.46 9.70 14.70
C SER A 66 -7.66 8.80 15.64
N PHE A 67 -7.56 7.50 15.32
CA PHE A 67 -6.79 6.54 16.10
C PHE A 67 -5.29 6.82 16.06
N LEU A 68 -4.73 7.11 14.87
CA LEU A 68 -3.32 7.47 14.73
C LEU A 68 -2.99 8.78 15.44
N SER A 69 -3.86 9.78 15.35
CA SER A 69 -3.72 11.05 16.07
C SER A 69 -3.76 10.86 17.59
N PHE A 70 -4.63 9.97 18.07
CA PHE A 70 -4.68 9.59 19.49
C PHE A 70 -3.36 8.96 19.94
N LEU A 71 -2.84 7.97 19.18
CA LEU A 71 -1.57 7.32 19.49
C LEU A 71 -0.40 8.30 19.50
N GLU A 72 -0.32 9.18 18.51
CA GLU A 72 0.73 10.20 18.44
C GLU A 72 0.73 11.08 19.70
N ARG A 73 -0.45 11.53 20.12
CA ARG A 73 -0.58 12.37 21.32
C ARG A 73 -0.20 11.62 22.58
N ASP A 74 -0.67 10.38 22.76
CA ASP A 74 -0.34 9.60 23.96
C ASP A 74 1.17 9.28 24.03
N ILE A 75 1.80 8.97 22.90
CA ILE A 75 3.25 8.73 22.82
C ILE A 75 4.04 10.00 23.20
N LYS A 76 3.60 11.17 22.74
CA LYS A 76 4.26 12.46 23.05
C LYS A 76 4.06 12.87 24.51
N ASP A 77 2.85 12.73 25.02
CA ASP A 77 2.46 13.21 26.35
C ASP A 77 2.88 12.25 27.47
N ARG A 78 2.99 10.94 27.16
CA ARG A 78 3.30 9.86 28.11
C ARG A 78 4.31 8.85 27.56
N PRO A 79 5.54 9.28 27.22
CA PRO A 79 6.56 8.37 26.69
C PRO A 79 6.90 7.21 27.65
N GLU A 80 6.68 7.38 28.96
CA GLU A 80 6.87 6.34 29.98
C GLU A 80 5.93 5.13 29.85
N HIS A 81 4.83 5.26 29.10
CA HIS A 81 3.92 4.16 28.79
C HIS A 81 4.45 3.23 27.70
N ILE A 82 5.45 3.67 26.91
CA ILE A 82 6.10 2.83 25.89
C ILE A 82 7.12 1.96 26.60
N GLN A 83 6.70 0.74 26.95
CA GLN A 83 7.53 -0.22 27.66
C GLN A 83 7.81 -1.45 26.79
N PRO A 84 9.02 -2.04 26.89
CA PRO A 84 9.32 -3.28 26.22
C PRO A 84 8.42 -4.40 26.75
N VAL A 85 8.03 -5.31 25.86
CA VAL A 85 7.35 -6.54 26.25
C VAL A 85 8.30 -7.35 27.13
N THR A 86 7.91 -7.57 28.39
CA THR A 86 8.72 -8.32 29.35
C THR A 86 8.47 -9.81 29.25
N SER A 87 9.47 -10.64 29.56
CA SER A 87 9.30 -12.10 29.66
C SER A 87 8.18 -12.48 30.62
N LYS A 88 8.06 -11.79 31.76
CA LYS A 88 6.97 -11.99 32.73
C LYS A 88 5.58 -11.78 32.12
N LEU A 89 5.41 -10.78 31.25
CA LEU A 89 4.14 -10.54 30.57
C LEU A 89 3.85 -11.68 29.59
N VAL A 90 4.85 -12.11 28.82
CA VAL A 90 4.73 -13.24 27.89
C VAL A 90 4.38 -14.54 28.62
N ASP A 91 5.07 -14.83 29.73
CA ASP A 91 4.83 -16.03 30.52
C ASP A 91 3.43 -16.03 31.14
N ARG A 92 2.97 -14.87 31.62
CA ARG A 92 1.59 -14.69 32.09
C ARG A 92 0.58 -14.89 30.96
N ALA A 93 0.82 -14.32 29.78
CA ALA A 93 -0.07 -14.47 28.64
C ALA A 93 -0.18 -15.95 28.23
N ARG A 94 0.96 -16.66 28.13
CA ARG A 94 1.01 -18.10 27.85
C ARG A 94 0.26 -18.92 28.87
N ALA A 95 0.43 -18.62 30.16
CA ALA A 95 -0.28 -19.34 31.23
C ALA A 95 -1.80 -19.15 31.15
N LEU A 96 -2.27 -17.96 30.75
CA LEU A 96 -3.71 -17.68 30.61
C LEU A 96 -4.36 -18.39 29.43
N VAL A 97 -3.60 -18.66 28.37
CA VAL A 97 -4.11 -19.31 27.14
C VAL A 97 -3.66 -20.76 27.00
N ALA A 98 -3.02 -21.33 28.03
CA ALA A 98 -2.37 -22.65 27.94
C ALA A 98 -3.33 -23.79 27.59
N ASP A 99 -4.60 -23.66 27.95
CA ASP A 99 -5.63 -24.67 27.72
C ASP A 99 -6.49 -24.39 26.48
N LEU A 100 -6.17 -23.34 25.72
CA LEU A 100 -6.87 -23.00 24.47
C LEU A 100 -6.15 -23.64 23.28
N ASP A 101 -6.85 -24.52 22.57
CA ASP A 101 -6.42 -25.04 21.28
C ASP A 101 -6.89 -24.07 20.18
N VAL A 102 -6.00 -23.19 19.73
CA VAL A 102 -6.30 -22.14 18.74
C VAL A 102 -5.50 -22.39 17.47
N ASN A 103 -6.21 -22.56 16.36
CA ASN A 103 -5.62 -22.63 15.03
C ASN A 103 -5.58 -21.23 14.39
N LEU A 104 -4.40 -20.64 14.26
CA LEU A 104 -4.21 -19.31 13.66
C LEU A 104 -4.35 -19.30 12.13
N ASP A 105 -4.34 -20.48 11.50
CA ASP A 105 -4.51 -20.64 10.05
C ASP A 105 -5.98 -20.92 9.68
N GLU A 106 -6.86 -21.09 10.67
CA GLU A 106 -8.28 -21.26 10.44
C GLU A 106 -8.93 -19.92 10.08
N SER A 107 -9.81 -19.94 9.09
CA SER A 107 -10.61 -18.75 8.76
C SER A 107 -11.62 -18.48 9.87
N LEU A 108 -11.75 -17.21 10.26
CA LEU A 108 -12.77 -16.80 11.23
C LEU A 108 -14.17 -17.13 10.66
N SER A 109 -15.04 -17.70 11.51
CA SER A 109 -16.42 -18.00 11.14
C SER A 109 -17.23 -16.70 11.12
N GLU A 110 -18.16 -16.55 10.17
CA GLU A 110 -19.10 -15.43 10.14
C GLU A 110 -20.25 -15.58 11.16
N GLU A 111 -20.31 -16.70 11.89
CA GLU A 111 -21.42 -17.04 12.80
C GLU A 111 -21.18 -16.60 14.27
N ASP A 112 -20.02 -16.00 14.58
CA ASP A 112 -19.66 -15.55 15.94
C ASP A 112 -19.90 -14.03 16.19
N GLU A 113 -20.73 -13.36 15.37
CA GLU A 113 -21.28 -12.01 15.64
C GLU A 113 -22.59 -12.02 16.45
#